data_AF-A0A845XR92-F1
#
_entry.id   AF-A0A845XR92-F1
#
_cell.length_a   1.000
_cell.length_b   1.000
_cell.length_c   1.000
_cell.angle_alpha   90.00
_cell.angle_beta   90.00
_cell.angle_gamma   90.00
#
_symmetry.space_group_name_H-M   'P 1'
#
loop_
_entity.id
_entity.type
_entity.pdbx_description
1 polymer ?
#
loop_
_entity_poly.entity_id
_entity_poly.type
_entity_poly.pdbx_seq_one_letter_code
_entity_poly.pdbx_strand_id
1 'polypeptide(L)' 'MMESTDFTHSVSYQKELILKLQELLKKEIEGKAHSDRIEELSSAIESATEALNNLTQYFRET' A
#
# COMPACT_ATOMS: atom_id res chain seq x y z
N MET A 1 6.45 -15.22 -20.66
CA MET A 1 7.21 -14.02 -20.24
C MET A 1 6.32 -12.80 -19.95
N MET A 2 5.07 -12.74 -20.44
CA MET A 2 4.17 -11.60 -20.21
C MET A 2 3.72 -11.44 -18.74
N GLU A 3 3.47 -12.55 -18.03
CA GLU A 3 3.01 -12.55 -16.62
C GLU A 3 4.04 -12.02 -15.61
N SER A 4 5.34 -12.23 -15.86
CA SER A 4 6.40 -11.75 -14.97
C SER A 4 6.54 -10.22 -15.01
N THR A 5 6.27 -9.62 -16.17
CA THR A 5 6.26 -8.17 -16.34
C THR A 5 5.06 -7.56 -15.61
N ASP A 6 3.87 -8.14 -15.73
CA ASP A 6 2.66 -7.65 -15.05
C ASP A 6 2.73 -7.78 -13.52
N PHE A 7 3.33 -8.86 -13.00
CA PHE A 7 3.58 -9.03 -11.56
C PHE A 7 4.52 -7.94 -11.02
N THR A 8 5.65 -7.71 -11.69
CA THR A 8 6.65 -6.72 -11.25
C THR A 8 6.06 -5.30 -11.21
N HIS A 9 5.25 -4.93 -12.20
CA HIS A 9 4.56 -3.64 -12.22
C HIS A 9 3.53 -3.53 -11.09
N SER A 10 2.72 -4.57 -10.87
CA SER A 10 1.69 -4.58 -9.81
C SER A 10 2.30 -4.45 -8.41
N VAL A 11 3.40 -5.17 -8.14
CA VAL A 11 4.15 -5.06 -6.88
C VAL A 11 4.75 -3.66 -6.72
N SER A 12 5.32 -3.09 -7.78
CA SER A 12 5.94 -1.76 -7.72
C SER A 12 4.92 -0.67 -7.47
N TYR A 13 3.77 -0.72 -8.18
CA TYR A 13 2.64 0.17 -7.97
C TYR A 13 2.15 0.11 -6.52
N GLN A 14 1.95 -1.09 -5.99
CA GLN A 14 1.42 -1.26 -4.63
C GLN A 14 2.38 -0.72 -3.57
N LYS A 15 3.70 -0.93 -3.75
CA LYS A 15 4.73 -0.33 -2.87
C LYS A 15 4.71 1.18 -2.92
N GLU A 16 4.62 1.79 -4.11
CA GLU A 16 4.54 3.24 -4.24
C GLU A 16 3.28 3.81 -3.56
N LEU A 17 2.14 3.12 -3.68
CA LEU A 17 0.90 3.52 -3.02
C LEU A 17 1.07 3.52 -1.50
N ILE A 18 1.63 2.45 -0.93
CA ILE A 18 1.87 2.35 0.52
C ILE A 18 2.78 3.50 1.00
N LEU A 19 3.87 3.78 0.28
CA LEU A 19 4.79 4.86 0.63
C LEU A 19 4.10 6.24 0.61
N LYS A 20 3.29 6.52 -0.43
CA LYS A 20 2.52 7.76 -0.52
C LYS A 20 1.51 7.91 0.63
N LEU A 21 0.82 6.83 0.99
CA LEU A 21 -0.11 6.83 2.11
C LEU A 21 0.61 7.05 3.46
N GLN A 22 1.78 6.46 3.65
CA GLN A 22 2.61 6.68 4.84
C GLN A 22 3.11 8.13 4.94
N GLU A 23 3.52 8.73 3.81
CA GLU A 23 3.89 10.15 3.76
C GLU A 23 2.72 11.08 4.10
N LEU A 24 1.53 10.76 3.58
CA LEU A 24 0.31 11.50 3.92
C LEU A 24 -0.02 11.37 5.41
N LEU A 25 0.00 10.16 5.95
CA LEU A 25 -0.25 9.91 7.38
C LEU A 25 0.72 10.70 8.26
N LYS A 26 2.01 10.71 7.91
CA LYS A 26 3.02 11.50 8.62
C LYS A 26 2.68 12.99 8.62
N LYS A 27 2.32 13.55 7.46
CA LYS A 27 1.93 14.97 7.33
C LYS A 27 0.69 15.29 8.15
N GLU A 28 -0.30 14.40 8.18
CA GLU A 28 -1.52 14.59 8.99
C GLU A 28 -1.21 14.57 10.49
N ILE A 29 -0.35 13.64 10.96
CA ILE A 29 0.10 13.59 12.37
C ILE A 29 0.86 14.87 12.74
N GLU A 30 1.79 15.32 11.89
CA GLU A 30 2.57 16.55 12.10
C GLU A 30 1.68 17.81 12.07
N GLY A 31 0.64 17.80 11.23
CA GLY A 31 -0.33 18.87 11.07
C GLY A 31 -1.39 18.97 12.17
N LYS A 32 -1.36 18.10 13.19
CA LYS A 32 -2.39 17.96 14.24
C LYS A 32 -3.79 17.67 13.65
N ALA A 33 -3.85 16.81 12.63
CA ALA A 33 -5.10 16.38 12.03
C ALA A 33 -6.04 15.70 13.03
N HIS A 34 -7.33 15.67 12.69
CA HIS A 34 -8.35 14.95 13.45
C HIS A 34 -8.08 13.45 13.46
N SER A 35 -8.41 12.78 14.57
CA SER A 35 -8.25 11.33 14.77
C SER A 35 -8.81 10.51 13.61
N ASP A 36 -9.96 10.92 13.08
CA ASP A 36 -10.71 10.16 12.07
C ASP A 36 -9.90 10.06 10.76
N ARG A 37 -9.19 11.12 10.38
CA ARG A 37 -8.37 11.12 9.17
C ARG A 37 -7.08 10.31 9.32
N ILE A 38 -6.54 10.24 10.54
CA ILE A 38 -5.43 9.34 10.89
C ILE A 38 -5.89 7.88 10.81
N GLU A 39 -7.09 7.58 11.31
CA GLU A 39 -7.69 6.24 11.25
C GLU A 39 -7.93 5.81 9.80
N GLU A 40 -8.57 6.66 8.99
CA GLU A 40 -8.79 6.40 7.56
C GLU A 40 -7.49 6.08 6.80
N LEU A 41 -6.44 6.88 7.01
CA LEU A 41 -5.15 6.66 6.36
C LEU A 41 -4.48 5.38 6.87
N SER A 42 -4.62 5.05 8.15
CA SER A 42 -4.08 3.81 8.73
C SER A 42 -4.75 2.58 8.12
N SER A 43 -6.09 2.58 8.02
CA SER A 43 -6.85 1.48 7.40
C SER A 43 -6.54 1.34 5.90
N ALA A 44 -6.32 2.45 5.20
CA ALA A 44 -5.91 2.42 3.80
C ALA A 44 -4.52 1.79 3.62
N ILE A 45 -3.56 2.10 4.51
CA ILE A 45 -2.22 1.49 4.51
C ILE A 45 -2.31 -0.02 4.77
N GLU A 46 -3.13 -0.44 5.73
CA GLU A 46 -3.34 -1.86 6.05
C GLU A 46 -3.90 -2.61 4.84
N SER A 47 -4.98 -2.10 4.24
CA SER A 47 -5.60 -2.68 3.04
C SER A 47 -4.60 -2.77 1.88
N ALA A 48 -3.80 -1.73 1.67
CA ALA A 48 -2.79 -1.71 0.62
C ALA A 48 -1.66 -2.72 0.89
N THR A 49 -1.30 -2.95 2.15
CA THR A 49 -0.29 -3.92 2.56
C THR A 49 -0.78 -5.35 2.39
N GLU A 50 -2.04 -5.61 2.74
CA GLU A 50 -2.67 -6.91 2.52
C GLU A 50 -2.75 -7.27 1.03
N ALA A 51 -3.13 -6.30 0.19
CA ALA A 51 -3.13 -6.48 -1.26
C ALA A 51 -1.74 -6.84 -1.81
N LEU A 52 -0.67 -6.18 -1.33
CA LEU A 52 0.71 -6.52 -1.70
C LEU A 52 1.09 -7.94 -1.27
N ASN A 53 0.70 -8.34 -0.06
CA ASN A 53 0.95 -9.70 0.42
C ASN A 53 0.23 -10.72 -0.47
N ASN A 54 -1.05 -10.52 -0.76
CA ASN A 54 -1.85 -11.42 -1.59
C ASN A 54 -1.27 -11.56 -3.00
N LEU A 55 -0.86 -10.44 -3.63
CA LEU A 55 -0.15 -10.47 -4.93
C LEU A 55 1.12 -11.32 -4.85
N THR A 56 1.90 -11.15 -3.78
CA THR A 56 3.16 -11.86 -3.59
C THR A 56 2.96 -13.35 -3.30
N GLN A 57 1.91 -13.73 -2.56
CA GLN A 57 1.57 -15.14 -2.32
C GLN A 57 1.06 -15.82 -3.59
N TYR A 58 0.15 -15.19 -4.33
CA TYR A 58 -0.38 -15.72 -5.59
C TYR A 58 0.76 -16.10 -6.54
N PHE A 59 1.74 -15.21 -6.73
CA PHE A 59 2.87 -15.48 -7.61
C PHE A 59 3.82 -16.58 -7.09
N ARG A 60 3.86 -16.85 -5.77
CA ARG A 60 4.66 -17.96 -5.22
C ARG A 60 4.00 -19.32 -5.43
N GLU A 61 2.67 -19.34 -5.52
CA GLU A 61 1.87 -20.56 -5.64
C GLU A 61 1.61 -20.96 -7.11
N THR A 62 1.82 -20.05 -8.06
CA THR A 62 1.77 -20.28 -9.52
C THR A 62 3.12 -20.60 -10.12
#